data_AF-A0A7R9UHY7-F1
#
_entry.id   AF-A0A7R9UHY7-F1
#
_cell.length_a   1.000
_cell.length_b   1.000
_cell.length_c   1.000
_cell.angle_alpha   90.00
_cell.angle_beta   90.00
_cell.angle_gamma   90.00
#
_symmetry.space_group_name_H-M   'P 1'
#
loop_
_entity.id
_entity.type
_entity.pdbx_description
1 polymer ?
#
loop_
_entity_poly.entity_id
_entity_poly.type
_entity_poly.pdbx_seq_one_letter_code
_entity_poly.pdbx_strand_id
1 'polypeptide(L)'
;VGVGTAGVEYAPQPHEYHFEGYEAVRDEQLHDGNELFVSALRGAAHKSVRVVLISSLRDFADVIASHPQLVLAKVHTVAIQGGLQPSEAGVAGWEPDQSVNNTFDMDAARAVYAFCFDHGLHMTVTSRHAVPMLPMQLARSFAERKDCHALQYLAGAQFLGLRGLWQKLCQGKLPPRCSKQWYFETFCGVSAAEFARLGYAHLDAADRIKQHLDGFVKPYDVIAIMTVLPQTTGLFAKLSAAFHFNGTSHLLLLGTQHTPSVAHVVNLLRDVYHEVVVRSAAKQAGGGGGGGGGGR
;
A
#
# COMPACT_ATOMS: atom_id res chain seq x y z
N VAL A 1 -13.61 1.07 5.24
CA VAL A 1 -14.30 1.53 4.02
C VAL A 1 -13.26 2.18 3.14
N GLY A 2 -13.14 1.76 1.89
CA GLY A 2 -12.34 2.46 0.89
C GLY A 2 -13.13 3.65 0.37
N VAL A 3 -12.51 4.81 0.31
CA VAL A 3 -13.12 6.06 -0.16
C VAL A 3 -12.14 6.67 -1.15
N GLY A 4 -12.62 7.04 -2.33
CA GLY A 4 -11.79 7.73 -3.31
C GLY A 4 -12.64 8.30 -4.45
N THR A 5 -12.36 9.53 -4.86
CA THR A 5 -12.83 10.05 -6.16
C THR A 5 -11.80 9.74 -7.25
N ALA A 6 -12.22 9.73 -8.51
CA ALA A 6 -11.28 9.60 -9.62
C ALA A 6 -10.35 10.83 -9.66
N GLY A 7 -9.08 10.64 -9.28
CA GLY A 7 -8.09 11.72 -9.26
C GLY A 7 -7.75 12.24 -10.66
N VAL A 8 -7.63 11.34 -11.64
CA VAL A 8 -7.43 11.63 -13.06
C VAL A 8 -8.35 10.70 -13.86
N GLU A 9 -8.87 11.17 -14.99
CA GLU A 9 -9.65 10.33 -15.90
C GLU A 9 -8.79 9.12 -16.32
N TYR A 10 -9.26 7.92 -15.98
CA TYR A 10 -8.51 6.68 -16.16
C TYR A 10 -9.38 5.66 -16.87
N ALA A 11 -8.93 5.20 -18.03
CA ALA A 11 -9.55 4.10 -18.76
C ALA A 11 -8.93 2.78 -18.25
N PRO A 12 -9.69 1.95 -17.50
CA PRO A 12 -9.14 0.74 -16.95
C PRO A 12 -8.77 -0.25 -18.04
N GLN A 13 -7.67 -0.96 -17.84
CA GLN A 13 -7.32 -2.05 -18.74
C GLN A 13 -8.15 -3.30 -18.41
N PRO A 14 -8.47 -4.17 -19.40
CA PRO A 14 -9.33 -5.34 -19.20
C PRO A 14 -8.88 -6.33 -18.10
N HIS A 15 -7.62 -6.25 -17.67
CA HIS A 15 -7.04 -7.12 -16.64
C HIS A 15 -7.09 -6.52 -15.23
N GLU A 16 -7.49 -5.26 -15.08
CA GLU A 16 -7.37 -4.52 -13.80
C GLU A 16 -8.51 -4.77 -12.82
N TYR A 17 -9.60 -5.39 -13.29
CA TYR A 17 -10.76 -5.75 -12.45
C TYR A 17 -11.33 -7.14 -12.74
N HIS A 18 -10.65 -7.97 -13.52
CA HIS A 18 -11.14 -9.32 -13.76
C HIS A 18 -10.81 -10.22 -12.57
N PHE A 19 -11.82 -10.45 -11.73
CA PHE A 19 -11.75 -11.29 -10.56
C PHE A 19 -12.81 -12.39 -10.66
N GLU A 20 -12.39 -13.59 -11.04
CA GLU A 20 -13.29 -14.75 -11.12
C GLU A 20 -13.95 -15.01 -9.75
N GLY A 21 -15.27 -15.20 -9.74
CA GLY A 21 -16.08 -15.45 -8.54
C GLY A 21 -16.63 -14.19 -7.85
N TYR A 22 -16.35 -13.00 -8.38
CA TYR A 22 -16.89 -11.72 -7.89
C TYR A 22 -17.87 -11.06 -8.87
N GLU A 23 -18.36 -11.81 -9.87
CA GLU A 23 -19.34 -11.35 -10.87
C GLU A 23 -20.70 -10.96 -10.24
N ALA A 24 -20.91 -11.36 -8.98
CA ALA A 24 -22.10 -11.05 -8.19
C ALA A 24 -22.03 -9.72 -7.43
N VAL A 25 -20.88 -9.01 -7.44
CA VAL A 25 -20.82 -7.62 -6.94
C VAL A 25 -21.51 -6.73 -7.98
N ARG A 26 -22.85 -6.72 -7.91
CA ARG A 26 -23.69 -5.82 -8.70
C ARG A 26 -23.58 -4.44 -8.06
N ASP A 27 -22.93 -3.56 -8.79
CA ASP A 27 -22.71 -2.16 -8.46
C ASP A 27 -24.04 -1.40 -8.57
N GLU A 28 -24.89 -1.50 -7.56
CA GLU A 28 -26.22 -0.87 -7.62
C GLU A 28 -26.25 0.51 -6.95
N GLN A 29 -25.28 0.85 -6.08
CA GLN A 29 -25.14 2.21 -5.52
C GLN A 29 -23.68 2.57 -5.20
N LEU A 30 -23.02 3.24 -6.13
CA LEU A 30 -21.82 4.02 -5.83
C LEU A 30 -22.24 5.25 -5.04
N HIS A 31 -21.89 5.29 -3.75
CA HIS A 31 -22.04 6.48 -2.93
C HIS A 31 -20.89 7.45 -3.16
N ASP A 32 -21.15 8.75 -3.00
CA ASP A 32 -20.08 9.73 -2.97
C ASP A 32 -19.09 9.39 -1.83
N GLY A 33 -17.81 9.32 -2.19
CA GLY A 33 -16.77 8.88 -1.27
C GLY A 33 -16.66 9.79 -0.05
N ASN A 34 -16.72 11.12 -0.26
CA ASN A 34 -16.60 12.09 0.80
C ASN A 34 -17.81 12.04 1.75
N GLU A 35 -19.02 11.89 1.20
CA GLU A 35 -20.22 11.68 2.01
C GLU A 35 -20.11 10.43 2.89
N LEU A 36 -19.64 9.32 2.32
CA LEU A 36 -19.45 8.08 3.06
C LEU A 36 -18.40 8.23 4.16
N PHE A 37 -17.30 8.94 3.89
CA PHE A 37 -16.27 9.22 4.88
C PHE A 37 -16.81 10.09 6.02
N VAL A 38 -17.49 11.19 5.69
CA VAL A 38 -18.08 12.10 6.68
C VAL A 38 -19.11 11.37 7.53
N SER A 39 -19.95 10.51 6.93
CA SER A 39 -20.90 9.66 7.64
C SER A 39 -20.20 8.73 8.63
N ALA A 40 -19.12 8.06 8.20
CA ALA A 40 -18.31 7.21 9.06
C ALA A 40 -17.69 7.99 10.24
N LEU A 41 -17.18 9.21 10.00
CA LEU A 41 -16.65 10.06 11.07
C LEU A 41 -17.74 10.46 12.08
N ARG A 42 -18.94 10.84 11.62
CA ARG A 42 -20.06 11.20 12.50
C ARG A 42 -20.46 10.06 13.43
N GLY A 43 -20.52 8.83 12.90
CA GLY A 43 -20.85 7.63 13.66
C GLY A 43 -19.72 7.10 14.56
N ALA A 44 -18.48 7.53 14.36
CA ALA A 44 -17.34 7.04 15.14
C ALA A 44 -17.28 7.66 16.55
N ALA A 45 -16.68 6.93 17.48
CA ALA A 45 -16.31 7.47 18.79
C ALA A 45 -15.25 8.59 18.68
N HIS A 46 -15.09 9.37 19.76
CA HIS A 46 -14.05 10.41 19.82
C HIS A 46 -12.67 9.76 19.65
N LYS A 47 -11.82 10.36 18.79
CA LYS A 47 -10.44 9.91 18.53
C LYS A 47 -10.30 8.39 18.33
N SER A 48 -11.20 7.77 17.55
CA SER A 48 -11.15 6.34 17.27
C SER A 48 -10.81 5.98 15.82
N VAL A 49 -10.90 6.94 14.90
CA VAL A 49 -10.69 6.70 13.46
C VAL A 49 -9.22 6.80 13.10
N ARG A 50 -8.70 5.81 12.37
CA ARG A 50 -7.37 5.85 11.76
C ARG A 50 -7.56 5.99 10.26
N VAL A 51 -6.97 7.03 9.68
CA VAL A 51 -7.04 7.32 8.25
C VAL A 51 -5.75 6.81 7.62
N VAL A 52 -5.85 6.08 6.51
CA VAL A 52 -4.69 5.57 5.76
C VAL A 52 -4.80 6.07 4.33
N LEU A 53 -3.82 6.88 3.91
CA LEU A 53 -3.72 7.52 2.61
C LEU A 53 -2.64 6.79 1.81
N ILE A 54 -3.07 5.92 0.89
CA ILE A 54 -2.22 5.08 0.03
C ILE A 54 -2.40 5.42 -1.46
N SER A 55 -2.94 6.60 -1.74
CA SER A 55 -3.14 7.16 -3.06
C SER A 55 -3.11 8.69 -2.95
N SER A 56 -3.72 9.41 -3.89
CA SER A 56 -3.92 10.86 -3.80
C SER A 56 -4.50 11.29 -2.45
N LEU A 57 -4.05 12.44 -1.94
CA LEU A 57 -4.49 13.02 -0.66
C LEU A 57 -5.73 13.91 -0.80
N ARG A 58 -6.23 14.10 -2.04
CA ARG A 58 -7.31 15.03 -2.41
C ARG A 58 -8.58 14.88 -1.59
N ASP A 59 -9.16 13.68 -1.54
CA ASP A 59 -10.44 13.45 -0.86
C ASP A 59 -10.35 13.78 0.64
N PHE A 60 -9.21 13.47 1.27
CA PHE A 60 -9.01 13.83 2.67
C PHE A 60 -8.78 15.33 2.87
N ALA A 61 -8.10 16.00 1.93
CA ALA A 61 -7.97 17.45 1.93
C ALA A 61 -9.35 18.13 1.81
N ASP A 62 -10.23 17.64 0.94
CA ASP A 62 -11.60 18.14 0.76
C ASP A 62 -12.44 17.95 2.04
N VAL A 63 -12.31 16.80 2.71
CA VAL A 63 -12.96 16.54 4.00
C VAL A 63 -12.41 17.44 5.11
N ILE A 64 -11.09 17.69 5.13
CA ILE A 64 -10.46 18.63 6.07
C ILE A 64 -10.99 20.04 5.85
N ALA A 65 -11.03 20.50 4.59
CA ALA A 65 -11.49 21.85 4.25
C ALA A 65 -12.97 22.05 4.63
N SER A 66 -13.79 21.04 4.42
CA SER A 66 -15.24 21.13 4.65
C SER A 66 -15.66 20.82 6.09
N HIS A 67 -14.92 19.97 6.80
CA HIS A 67 -15.29 19.45 8.12
C HIS A 67 -14.10 19.36 9.11
N PRO A 68 -13.30 20.43 9.29
CA PRO A 68 -12.04 20.35 10.05
C PRO A 68 -12.26 19.92 11.50
N GLN A 69 -13.30 20.45 12.16
CA GLN A 69 -13.62 20.12 13.55
C GLN A 69 -14.05 18.66 13.72
N LEU A 70 -14.74 18.08 12.72
CA LEU A 70 -15.13 16.67 12.76
C LEU A 70 -13.90 15.78 12.62
N VAL A 71 -12.97 16.13 11.72
CA VAL A 71 -11.68 15.43 11.58
C VAL A 71 -10.92 15.48 12.90
N LEU A 72 -10.75 16.66 13.50
CA LEU A 72 -10.05 16.81 14.78
C LEU A 72 -10.73 16.03 15.90
N ALA A 73 -12.05 15.99 15.95
CA ALA A 73 -12.78 15.28 16.99
C ALA A 73 -12.72 13.74 16.84
N LYS A 74 -12.63 13.22 15.62
CA LYS A 74 -12.86 11.78 15.35
C LYS A 74 -11.60 11.04 14.93
N VAL A 75 -10.67 11.71 14.25
CA VAL A 75 -9.43 11.11 13.76
C VAL A 75 -8.37 11.08 14.86
N HIS A 76 -7.85 9.88 15.10
CA HIS A 76 -6.75 9.58 16.01
C HIS A 76 -5.39 9.72 15.31
N THR A 77 -5.25 9.11 14.12
CA THR A 77 -3.99 9.05 13.38
C THR A 77 -4.26 9.16 11.88
N VAL A 78 -3.34 9.81 11.17
CA VAL A 78 -3.26 9.80 9.71
C VAL A 78 -1.97 9.10 9.28
N ALA A 79 -2.07 7.96 8.60
CA ALA A 79 -0.93 7.30 7.96
C ALA A 79 -0.90 7.62 6.48
N ILE A 80 0.27 8.02 5.98
CA ILE A 80 0.45 8.50 4.61
C ILE A 80 1.57 7.68 3.98
N GLN A 81 1.26 6.95 2.90
CA GLN A 81 2.28 6.49 1.97
C GLN A 81 2.59 7.65 1.03
N GLY A 82 3.71 8.32 1.28
CA GLY A 82 4.10 9.55 0.59
C GLY A 82 5.52 9.91 0.98
N GLY A 83 5.86 11.20 1.04
CA GLY A 83 7.16 11.62 1.53
C GLY A 83 7.19 13.09 1.92
N LEU A 84 8.16 13.43 2.74
CA LEU A 84 8.46 14.78 3.19
C LEU A 84 9.94 15.08 2.94
N GLN A 85 10.23 16.33 2.63
CA GLN A 85 11.59 16.84 2.51
C GLN A 85 11.75 18.12 3.35
N PRO A 86 12.96 18.43 3.85
CA PRO A 86 13.21 19.68 4.57
C PRO A 86 12.92 20.90 3.69
N SER A 87 12.26 21.91 4.24
CA SER A 87 11.95 23.15 3.55
C SER A 87 11.83 24.31 4.53
N GLU A 88 12.53 25.42 4.26
CA GLU A 88 12.42 26.64 5.08
C GLU A 88 11.03 27.29 4.97
N ALA A 89 10.37 27.13 3.83
CA ALA A 89 9.01 27.60 3.59
C ALA A 89 7.94 26.60 4.08
N GLY A 90 8.35 25.40 4.48
CA GLY A 90 7.47 24.32 4.90
C GLY A 90 6.98 24.46 6.34
N VAL A 91 5.79 23.94 6.61
CA VAL A 91 5.25 23.89 7.99
C VAL A 91 6.12 22.96 8.83
N ALA A 92 6.51 23.41 10.02
CA ALA A 92 7.44 22.70 10.90
C ALA A 92 8.80 22.38 10.24
N GLY A 93 9.20 23.12 9.19
CA GLY A 93 10.41 22.87 8.42
C GLY A 93 10.29 21.76 7.38
N TRP A 94 9.07 21.32 7.04
CA TRP A 94 8.80 20.21 6.13
C TRP A 94 7.81 20.57 5.02
N GLU A 95 8.02 20.01 3.83
CA GLU A 95 7.07 20.05 2.73
C GLU A 95 6.94 18.68 2.05
N PRO A 96 5.84 18.41 1.31
CA PRO A 96 5.68 17.16 0.58
C PRO A 96 6.78 17.00 -0.47
N ASP A 97 7.38 15.81 -0.55
CA ASP A 97 8.36 15.48 -1.59
C ASP A 97 7.69 15.07 -2.91
N GLN A 98 8.49 14.67 -3.89
CA GLN A 98 8.05 14.20 -5.21
C GLN A 98 7.57 12.74 -5.24
N SER A 99 7.14 12.17 -4.11
CA SER A 99 6.49 10.86 -4.07
C SER A 99 5.19 10.86 -4.89
N VAL A 100 4.90 9.75 -5.58
CA VAL A 100 3.78 9.65 -6.54
C VAL A 100 2.44 10.04 -5.92
N ASN A 101 2.16 9.60 -4.69
CA ASN A 101 0.90 9.93 -4.02
C ASN A 101 0.75 11.42 -3.69
N ASN A 102 1.85 12.12 -3.44
CA ASN A 102 1.85 13.58 -3.28
C ASN A 102 1.65 14.27 -4.63
N THR A 103 2.28 13.78 -5.70
CA THR A 103 2.27 14.46 -7.00
C THR A 103 0.97 14.29 -7.78
N PHE A 104 0.09 13.38 -7.39
CA PHE A 104 -1.29 13.35 -7.91
C PHE A 104 -2.03 14.66 -7.66
N ASP A 105 -1.83 15.26 -6.49
CA ASP A 105 -2.35 16.59 -6.13
C ASP A 105 -1.45 17.21 -5.05
N MET A 106 -0.47 18.00 -5.50
CA MET A 106 0.55 18.57 -4.61
C MET A 106 -0.05 19.58 -3.62
N ASP A 107 -1.11 20.30 -4.02
CA ASP A 107 -1.73 21.29 -3.15
C ASP A 107 -2.58 20.61 -2.07
N ALA A 108 -3.31 19.55 -2.42
CA ALA A 108 -3.96 18.70 -1.43
C ALA A 108 -2.95 18.06 -0.47
N ALA A 109 -1.81 17.58 -0.97
CA ALA A 109 -0.76 17.05 -0.12
C ALA A 109 -0.28 18.11 0.88
N ARG A 110 0.10 19.31 0.41
CA ARG A 110 0.50 20.43 1.28
C ARG A 110 -0.56 20.72 2.34
N ALA A 111 -1.82 20.80 1.96
CA ALA A 111 -2.93 21.08 2.87
C ALA A 111 -3.07 20.01 3.97
N VAL A 112 -3.00 18.72 3.61
CA VAL A 112 -3.09 17.62 4.58
C VAL A 112 -1.91 17.62 5.56
N TYR A 113 -0.67 17.76 5.06
CA TYR A 113 0.51 17.79 5.91
C TYR A 113 0.50 19.01 6.85
N ALA A 114 0.18 20.19 6.33
CA ALA A 114 0.04 21.41 7.13
C ALA A 114 -1.02 21.26 8.21
N PHE A 115 -2.21 20.76 7.86
CA PHE A 115 -3.29 20.53 8.83
C PHE A 115 -2.86 19.58 9.96
N CYS A 116 -2.12 18.51 9.64
CA CYS A 116 -1.61 17.60 10.64
C CYS A 116 -0.64 18.27 11.63
N PHE A 117 0.29 19.08 11.13
CA PHE A 117 1.24 19.81 11.96
C PHE A 117 0.58 20.91 12.79
N ASP A 118 -0.25 21.75 12.17
CA ASP A 118 -0.84 22.93 12.79
C ASP A 118 -1.83 22.58 13.91
N HIS A 119 -2.55 21.47 13.75
CA HIS A 119 -3.57 21.04 14.70
C HIS A 119 -3.13 19.89 15.62
N GLY A 120 -1.86 19.51 15.59
CA GLY A 120 -1.35 18.43 16.42
C GLY A 120 -2.04 17.09 16.16
N LEU A 121 -2.40 16.81 14.90
CA LEU A 121 -2.93 15.51 14.51
C LEU A 121 -1.75 14.58 14.24
N HIS A 122 -1.61 13.54 15.08
CA HIS A 122 -0.55 12.56 14.93
C HIS A 122 -0.57 11.95 13.52
N MET A 123 0.58 11.95 12.87
CA MET A 123 0.74 11.34 11.55
C MET A 123 1.95 10.43 11.47
N THR A 124 1.80 9.42 10.62
CA THR A 124 2.85 8.51 10.17
C THR A 124 3.10 8.73 8.70
N VAL A 125 4.36 8.98 8.30
CA VAL A 125 4.73 9.17 6.89
C VAL A 125 5.68 8.06 6.48
N THR A 126 5.30 7.28 5.48
CA THR A 126 6.08 6.15 4.95
C THR A 126 6.58 6.44 3.54
N SER A 127 7.85 6.78 3.44
CA SER A 127 8.53 6.97 2.16
C SER A 127 8.89 5.66 1.47
N ARG A 128 9.07 5.72 0.16
CA ARG A 128 9.61 4.60 -0.64
C ARG A 128 10.97 4.11 -0.16
N HIS A 129 11.71 4.95 0.58
CA HIS A 129 13.05 4.68 1.08
C HIS A 129 13.03 3.85 2.37
N ALA A 130 11.96 3.94 3.16
CA ALA A 130 11.78 3.18 4.39
C ALA A 130 11.04 1.84 4.21
N VAL A 131 10.82 1.41 2.96
CA VAL A 131 10.09 0.17 2.64
C VAL A 131 11.09 -0.93 2.26
N PRO A 132 11.06 -2.09 2.95
CA PRO A 132 11.97 -3.19 2.67
C PRO A 132 11.62 -3.85 1.34
N MET A 133 12.64 -4.45 0.72
CA MET A 133 12.46 -5.36 -0.40
C MET A 133 12.00 -6.71 0.15
N LEU A 134 10.81 -7.17 -0.24
CA LEU A 134 10.30 -8.49 0.13
C LEU A 134 10.49 -9.48 -1.03
N PRO A 135 10.84 -10.74 -0.74
CA PRO A 135 10.96 -11.78 -1.75
C PRO A 135 9.60 -12.05 -2.41
N MET A 136 9.56 -12.09 -3.74
CA MET A 136 8.34 -12.38 -4.51
C MET A 136 7.76 -13.76 -4.19
N GLN A 137 8.61 -14.70 -3.76
CA GLN A 137 8.24 -16.04 -3.30
C GLN A 137 7.25 -15.99 -2.14
N LEU A 138 7.27 -14.94 -1.31
CA LEU A 138 6.27 -14.78 -0.25
C LEU A 138 4.86 -14.64 -0.85
N ALA A 139 4.66 -13.69 -1.77
CA ALA A 139 3.37 -13.50 -2.43
C ALA A 139 2.96 -14.73 -3.25
N ARG A 140 3.92 -15.37 -3.94
CA ARG A 140 3.68 -16.62 -4.68
C ARG A 140 3.16 -17.74 -3.78
N SER A 141 3.79 -17.94 -2.61
CA SER A 141 3.38 -18.99 -1.66
C SER A 141 1.93 -18.82 -1.17
N PHE A 142 1.45 -17.59 -1.08
CA PHE A 142 0.05 -17.34 -0.74
C PHE A 142 -0.89 -17.54 -1.93
N ALA A 143 -0.47 -17.15 -3.13
CA ALA A 143 -1.22 -17.30 -4.37
C ALA A 143 -1.37 -18.77 -4.83
N GLU A 144 -0.41 -19.65 -4.50
CA GLU A 144 -0.48 -21.08 -4.86
C GLU A 144 -1.61 -21.84 -4.16
N ARG A 145 -2.22 -21.24 -3.14
CA ARG A 145 -3.38 -21.81 -2.47
C ARG A 145 -4.64 -21.58 -3.26
N LYS A 146 -5.43 -22.64 -3.45
CA LYS A 146 -6.66 -22.60 -4.24
C LYS A 146 -7.76 -21.72 -3.64
N ASP A 147 -7.74 -21.50 -2.33
CA ASP A 147 -8.76 -20.75 -1.59
C ASP A 147 -8.50 -19.24 -1.50
N CYS A 148 -7.42 -18.74 -2.12
CA CYS A 148 -7.06 -17.33 -2.04
C CYS A 148 -7.07 -16.62 -3.40
N HIS A 149 -8.26 -16.46 -3.97
CA HIS A 149 -8.48 -15.79 -5.25
C HIS A 149 -7.86 -14.38 -5.30
N ALA A 150 -7.85 -13.65 -4.18
CA ALA A 150 -7.28 -12.31 -4.13
C ALA A 150 -5.77 -12.29 -4.34
N LEU A 151 -5.05 -13.22 -3.71
CA LEU A 151 -3.60 -13.31 -3.87
C LEU A 151 -3.22 -13.96 -5.21
N GLN A 152 -4.05 -14.85 -5.75
CA GLN A 152 -3.92 -15.33 -7.14
C GLN A 152 -4.01 -14.18 -8.14
N TYR A 153 -5.04 -13.33 -8.00
CA TYR A 153 -5.22 -12.14 -8.82
C TYR A 153 -4.01 -11.20 -8.70
N LEU A 154 -3.62 -10.84 -7.47
CA LEU A 154 -2.49 -9.94 -7.23
C LEU A 154 -1.17 -10.50 -7.78
N ALA A 155 -0.92 -11.81 -7.67
CA ALA A 155 0.24 -12.44 -8.27
C ALA A 155 0.21 -12.39 -9.81
N GLY A 156 -0.96 -12.57 -10.41
CA GLY A 156 -1.18 -12.39 -11.85
C GLY A 156 -0.93 -10.95 -12.32
N ALA A 157 -1.54 -9.98 -11.65
CA ALA A 157 -1.37 -8.55 -11.93
C ALA A 157 0.11 -8.12 -11.79
N GLN A 158 0.79 -8.56 -10.73
CA GLN A 158 2.22 -8.31 -10.53
C GLN A 158 3.07 -8.88 -11.68
N PHE A 159 2.78 -10.11 -12.13
CA PHE A 159 3.47 -10.71 -13.26
C PHE A 159 3.26 -9.91 -14.55
N LEU A 160 2.01 -9.54 -14.86
CA LEU A 160 1.67 -8.77 -16.05
C LEU A 160 2.35 -7.40 -16.04
N GLY A 161 2.38 -6.73 -14.88
CA GLY A 161 3.09 -5.46 -14.68
C GLY A 161 4.59 -5.58 -14.94
N LEU A 162 5.25 -6.61 -14.40
CA LEU A 162 6.68 -6.86 -14.63
C LEU A 162 6.98 -7.21 -16.09
N ARG A 163 6.10 -7.97 -16.75
CA ARG A 163 6.21 -8.23 -18.20
C ARG A 163 6.10 -6.93 -19.01
N GLY A 164 5.15 -6.06 -18.68
CA GLY A 164 5.03 -4.75 -19.32
C GLY A 164 6.25 -3.86 -19.07
N LEU A 165 6.83 -3.91 -17.87
CA LEU A 165 8.07 -3.19 -17.53
C LEU A 165 9.26 -3.70 -18.38
N TRP A 166 9.42 -5.02 -18.50
CA TRP A 166 10.44 -5.63 -19.36
C TRP A 166 10.30 -5.21 -20.83
N GLN A 167 9.08 -5.22 -21.36
CA GLN A 167 8.82 -4.78 -22.74
C GLN A 167 9.21 -3.31 -22.94
N LYS A 168 8.83 -2.42 -22.02
CA LYS A 168 9.21 -1.01 -22.07
C LYS A 168 10.72 -0.81 -21.96
N LEU A 169 11.39 -1.61 -21.13
CA LEU A 169 12.84 -1.62 -20.98
C LEU A 169 13.55 -1.98 -22.30
N CYS A 170 13.16 -3.08 -22.93
CA CYS A 170 13.71 -3.52 -24.22
C CYS A 170 13.44 -2.54 -25.35
N GLN A 171 12.36 -1.76 -25.27
CA GLN A 171 12.03 -0.69 -26.22
C GLN A 171 12.76 0.64 -25.95
N GLY A 172 13.58 0.73 -24.91
CA GLY A 172 14.25 1.99 -24.53
C GLY A 172 13.31 3.07 -24.00
N LYS A 173 12.12 2.69 -23.50
CA LYS A 173 11.10 3.62 -22.98
C LYS A 173 11.22 3.90 -21.48
N LEU A 174 12.27 3.40 -20.83
CA LEU A 174 12.53 3.62 -19.41
C LEU A 174 13.70 4.61 -19.21
N PRO A 175 13.80 5.27 -18.04
CA PRO A 175 14.93 6.14 -17.74
C PRO A 175 16.28 5.42 -17.85
N PRO A 176 17.39 6.14 -18.15
CA PRO A 176 18.71 5.52 -18.38
C PRO A 176 19.23 4.63 -17.24
N ARG A 177 18.81 4.90 -16.00
CA ARG A 177 19.15 4.09 -14.82
C ARG A 177 18.53 2.68 -14.82
N CYS A 178 17.51 2.44 -15.65
CA CYS A 178 16.84 1.16 -15.78
C CYS A 178 17.49 0.38 -16.92
N SER A 179 18.38 -0.56 -16.58
CA SER A 179 19.04 -1.47 -17.53
C SER A 179 18.48 -2.90 -17.43
N LYS A 180 18.80 -3.76 -18.41
CA LYS A 180 18.49 -5.20 -18.32
C LYS A 180 19.12 -5.83 -17.07
N GLN A 181 20.36 -5.47 -16.75
CA GLN A 181 21.02 -5.92 -15.52
C GLN A 181 20.24 -5.48 -14.28
N TRP A 182 19.84 -4.21 -14.18
CA TRP A 182 19.03 -3.70 -13.08
C TRP A 182 17.72 -4.48 -12.91
N TYR A 183 17.05 -4.79 -14.02
CA TYR A 183 15.82 -5.56 -13.99
C TYR A 183 16.05 -6.96 -13.40
N PHE A 184 17.11 -7.64 -13.83
CA PHE A 184 17.45 -8.99 -13.35
C PHE A 184 17.93 -8.99 -11.89
N GLU A 185 18.70 -8.01 -11.47
CA GLU A 185 19.11 -7.84 -10.07
C GLU A 185 17.89 -7.60 -9.17
N THR A 186 16.96 -6.74 -9.60
CA THR A 186 15.82 -6.34 -8.78
C THR A 186 14.73 -7.40 -8.75
N PHE A 187 14.30 -7.89 -9.90
CA PHE A 187 13.07 -8.70 -10.04
C PHE A 187 13.34 -10.17 -10.33
N CYS A 188 14.57 -10.53 -10.72
CA CYS A 188 14.94 -11.92 -10.97
C CYS A 188 15.84 -12.51 -9.88
N GLY A 189 16.37 -11.70 -8.96
CA GLY A 189 17.29 -12.15 -7.91
C GLY A 189 18.64 -12.61 -8.45
N VAL A 190 19.03 -12.13 -9.64
CA VAL A 190 20.24 -12.52 -10.36
C VAL A 190 21.32 -11.47 -10.15
N SER A 191 22.49 -11.85 -9.64
CA SER A 191 23.61 -10.92 -9.48
C SER A 191 24.18 -10.44 -10.82
N ALA A 192 24.89 -9.32 -10.83
CA ALA A 192 25.60 -8.81 -12.01
C ALA A 192 26.50 -9.88 -12.69
N ALA A 193 27.21 -10.67 -11.87
CA ALA A 193 28.11 -11.71 -12.35
C ALA A 193 27.34 -12.85 -13.03
N GLU A 194 26.22 -13.28 -12.45
CA GLU A 194 25.36 -14.30 -13.04
C GLU A 194 24.66 -13.80 -14.31
N PHE A 195 24.23 -12.54 -14.32
CA PHE A 195 23.63 -11.90 -15.49
C PHE A 195 24.59 -11.95 -16.69
N ALA A 196 25.85 -11.61 -16.48
CA ALA A 196 26.89 -11.68 -17.52
C ALA A 196 27.17 -13.14 -17.94
N ARG A 197 27.35 -14.04 -16.97
CA ARG A 197 27.65 -15.47 -17.22
C ARG A 197 26.54 -16.18 -18.00
N LEU A 198 25.27 -15.85 -17.72
CA LEU A 198 24.10 -16.46 -18.34
C LEU A 198 23.70 -15.78 -19.67
N GLY A 199 24.42 -14.73 -20.08
CA GLY A 199 24.17 -14.07 -21.37
C GLY A 199 22.83 -13.32 -21.45
N TYR A 200 22.25 -12.93 -20.31
CA TYR A 200 20.92 -12.29 -20.28
C TYR A 200 20.85 -10.92 -20.94
N ALA A 201 22.00 -10.32 -21.27
CA ALA A 201 22.08 -9.11 -22.09
C ALA A 201 21.42 -9.29 -23.47
N HIS A 202 21.44 -10.50 -24.03
CA HIS A 202 20.91 -10.81 -25.36
C HIS A 202 19.38 -10.97 -25.39
N LEU A 203 18.72 -11.11 -24.24
CA LEU A 203 17.27 -11.30 -24.20
C LEU A 203 16.51 -10.07 -24.69
N ASP A 204 15.42 -10.26 -25.40
CA ASP A 204 14.57 -9.21 -25.98
C ASP A 204 13.13 -9.23 -25.43
N ALA A 205 12.26 -8.39 -25.99
CA ALA A 205 10.89 -8.23 -25.52
C ALA A 205 10.00 -9.47 -25.74
N ALA A 206 10.38 -10.39 -26.63
CA ALA A 206 9.66 -11.62 -26.92
C ALA A 206 10.05 -12.77 -25.97
N ASP A 207 11.17 -12.65 -25.26
CA ASP A 207 11.65 -13.68 -24.34
C ASP A 207 10.72 -13.89 -23.14
N ARG A 208 10.63 -15.16 -22.71
CA ARG A 208 9.77 -15.59 -21.61
C ARG A 208 10.41 -15.25 -20.26
N ILE A 209 10.15 -14.05 -19.75
CA ILE A 209 10.70 -13.60 -18.46
C ILE A 209 10.12 -14.30 -17.22
N LYS A 210 8.94 -14.95 -17.31
CA LYS A 210 8.22 -15.49 -16.15
C LYS A 210 9.07 -16.43 -15.30
N GLN A 211 9.86 -17.27 -15.96
CA GLN A 211 10.72 -18.28 -15.32
C GLN A 211 11.89 -17.68 -14.53
N HIS A 212 12.22 -16.41 -14.79
CA HIS A 212 13.31 -15.71 -14.13
C HIS A 212 12.85 -14.88 -12.92
N LEU A 213 11.54 -14.64 -12.77
CA LEU A 213 11.02 -13.75 -11.73
C LEU A 213 11.09 -14.39 -10.34
N ASP A 214 12.20 -14.20 -9.65
CA ASP A 214 12.42 -14.72 -8.30
C ASP A 214 13.12 -13.70 -7.37
N GLY A 215 13.08 -12.43 -7.76
CA GLY A 215 13.65 -11.32 -7.00
C GLY A 215 12.67 -10.73 -5.99
N PHE A 216 12.60 -9.40 -5.96
CA PHE A 216 12.02 -8.66 -4.87
C PHE A 216 10.99 -7.62 -5.31
N VAL A 217 10.07 -7.29 -4.40
CA VAL A 217 9.06 -6.24 -4.55
C VAL A 217 8.98 -5.38 -3.31
N LYS A 218 8.56 -4.12 -3.46
CA LYS A 218 8.31 -3.21 -2.34
C LYS A 218 6.81 -3.11 -2.06
N PRO A 219 6.34 -3.54 -0.88
CA PRO A 219 4.93 -3.47 -0.53
C PRO A 219 4.62 -2.14 0.17
N TYR A 220 4.72 -1.02 -0.56
CA TYR A 220 4.66 0.33 0.03
C TYR A 220 3.43 0.56 0.92
N ASP A 221 2.25 0.27 0.39
CA ASP A 221 0.98 0.50 1.07
C ASP A 221 0.80 -0.41 2.28
N VAL A 222 1.30 -1.65 2.18
CA VAL A 222 1.26 -2.61 3.30
C VAL A 222 2.06 -2.07 4.47
N ILE A 223 3.26 -1.51 4.23
CA ILE A 223 4.05 -0.90 5.31
C ILE A 223 3.33 0.30 5.90
N ALA A 224 2.75 1.18 5.08
CA ALA A 224 1.99 2.33 5.55
C ALA A 224 0.81 1.90 6.45
N ILE A 225 0.06 0.87 6.06
CA ILE A 225 -1.02 0.28 6.85
C ILE A 225 -0.48 -0.31 8.16
N MET A 226 0.64 -1.05 8.12
CA MET A 226 1.26 -1.62 9.32
C MET A 226 1.67 -0.55 10.33
N THR A 227 1.90 0.70 9.93
CA THR A 227 2.21 1.77 10.91
C THR A 227 1.06 2.10 11.87
N VAL A 228 -0.18 1.74 11.52
CA VAL A 228 -1.38 2.06 12.32
C VAL A 228 -2.05 0.86 12.97
N LEU A 229 -1.54 -0.36 12.70
CA LEU A 229 -2.06 -1.57 13.33
C LEU A 229 -1.51 -1.71 14.76
N PRO A 230 -2.36 -1.97 15.77
CA PRO A 230 -1.92 -2.09 17.16
C PRO A 230 -0.79 -3.09 17.39
N GLN A 231 -0.73 -4.17 16.59
CA GLN A 231 0.27 -5.23 16.72
C GLN A 231 1.66 -4.79 16.27
N THR A 232 1.77 -3.73 15.48
CA THR A 232 3.01 -3.32 14.81
C THR A 232 3.42 -1.88 15.07
N THR A 233 2.56 -1.04 15.65
CA THR A 233 2.91 0.35 15.99
C THR A 233 4.18 0.44 16.83
N GLY A 234 4.36 -0.46 17.80
CA GLY A 234 5.55 -0.54 18.64
C GLY A 234 6.84 -0.93 17.90
N LEU A 235 6.75 -1.60 16.74
CA LEU A 235 7.91 -1.85 15.86
C LEU A 235 8.36 -0.53 15.24
N PHE A 236 7.45 0.19 14.59
CA PHE A 236 7.80 1.41 13.85
C PHE A 236 8.22 2.55 14.77
N ALA A 237 7.64 2.64 15.98
CA ALA A 237 8.06 3.61 16.99
C ALA A 237 9.53 3.44 17.42
N LYS A 238 10.12 2.25 17.26
CA LYS A 238 11.54 2.00 17.54
C LYS A 238 12.46 2.30 16.36
N LEU A 239 11.91 2.33 15.14
CA LEU A 239 12.69 2.51 13.90
C LEU A 239 12.96 3.97 13.56
N SER A 240 12.23 4.90 14.16
CA SER A 240 12.47 6.33 14.00
C SER A 240 12.28 7.02 15.33
N ALA A 241 13.18 7.95 15.64
CA ALA A 241 12.88 8.94 16.67
C ALA A 241 11.63 9.72 16.22
N ALA A 242 10.69 9.90 17.13
CA ALA A 242 9.54 10.73 16.86
C ALA A 242 9.99 12.18 16.64
N PHE A 243 9.53 12.77 15.53
CA PHE A 243 9.62 14.20 15.32
C PHE A 243 8.56 14.88 16.18
N HIS A 244 8.95 15.82 17.04
CA HIS A 244 8.02 16.50 17.93
C HIS A 244 7.79 17.93 17.45
N PHE A 245 6.52 18.30 17.29
CA PHE A 245 6.13 19.65 16.89
C PHE A 245 4.79 20.01 17.56
N ASN A 246 4.68 21.23 18.09
CA ASN A 246 3.48 21.70 18.80
C ASN A 246 2.92 20.71 19.84
N GLY A 247 3.80 20.06 20.61
CA GLY A 247 3.41 19.08 21.63
C GLY A 247 2.91 17.74 21.09
N THR A 248 2.93 17.54 19.77
CA THR A 248 2.54 16.30 19.10
C THR A 248 3.77 15.57 18.59
N SER A 249 3.78 14.26 18.81
CA SER A 249 4.78 13.35 18.23
C SER A 249 4.30 12.91 16.86
N HIS A 250 5.17 12.92 15.85
CA HIS A 250 4.92 12.42 14.49
C HIS A 250 5.99 11.39 14.13
N LEU A 251 5.63 10.36 13.37
CA LEU A 251 6.54 9.29 12.99
C LEU A 251 6.89 9.41 11.49
N LEU A 252 8.10 9.87 11.21
CA LEU A 252 8.54 10.20 9.85
C LEU A 252 9.53 9.15 9.31
N LEU A 253 9.02 8.13 8.64
CA LEU A 253 9.81 7.04 8.04
C LEU A 253 10.32 7.45 6.64
N LEU A 254 11.28 8.39 6.62
CA LEU A 254 11.75 9.05 5.39
C LEU A 254 13.01 8.43 4.74
N GLY A 255 13.74 7.57 5.45
CA GLY A 255 15.03 7.05 5.00
C GLY A 255 15.21 5.55 5.22
N THR A 256 16.28 5.00 4.64
CA THR A 256 16.58 3.56 4.70
C THR A 256 16.88 3.09 6.13
N GLN A 257 17.39 3.97 6.99
CA GLN A 257 17.61 3.69 8.41
C GLN A 257 16.30 3.42 9.18
N HIS A 258 15.16 3.84 8.64
CA HIS A 258 13.83 3.57 9.21
C HIS A 258 13.18 2.29 8.64
N THR A 259 13.91 1.53 7.82
CA THR A 259 13.37 0.34 7.16
C THR A 259 13.22 -0.80 8.16
N PRO A 260 12.02 -1.39 8.32
CA PRO A 260 11.85 -2.56 9.17
C PRO A 260 12.61 -3.77 8.63
N SER A 261 13.00 -4.68 9.52
CA SER A 261 13.63 -5.94 9.15
C SER A 261 12.73 -6.76 8.22
N VAL A 262 13.29 -7.23 7.10
CA VAL A 262 12.61 -8.11 6.15
C VAL A 262 12.03 -9.33 6.85
N ALA A 263 12.80 -9.97 7.73
CA ALA A 263 12.35 -11.16 8.46
C ALA A 263 11.14 -10.87 9.35
N HIS A 264 11.11 -9.71 10.01
CA HIS A 264 9.99 -9.32 10.85
C HIS A 264 8.72 -9.11 10.00
N VAL A 265 8.83 -8.38 8.88
CA VAL A 265 7.69 -8.13 8.00
C VAL A 265 7.18 -9.43 7.39
N VAL A 266 8.06 -10.32 6.94
CA VAL A 266 7.71 -11.65 6.40
C VAL A 266 6.96 -12.49 7.43
N ASN A 267 7.46 -12.55 8.67
CA ASN A 267 6.83 -13.34 9.73
C ASN A 267 5.44 -12.80 10.05
N LEU A 268 5.29 -11.49 10.21
CA LEU A 268 3.98 -10.89 10.44
C LEU A 268 2.99 -11.18 9.32
N LEU A 269 3.41 -11.03 8.05
CA LEU A 269 2.52 -11.31 6.92
C LEU A 269 2.09 -12.78 6.89
N ARG A 270 2.98 -13.70 7.25
CA ARG A 270 2.64 -15.12 7.41
C ARG A 270 1.65 -15.34 8.55
N ASP A 271 1.86 -14.71 9.70
CA ASP A 271 1.01 -14.87 10.88
C ASP A 271 -0.41 -14.36 10.62
N VAL A 272 -0.53 -13.14 10.06
CA VAL A 272 -1.82 -12.55 9.68
C VAL A 272 -2.55 -13.45 8.68
N TYR A 273 -1.83 -13.94 7.68
CA TYR A 273 -2.42 -14.82 6.68
C TYR A 273 -2.87 -16.16 7.30
N HIS A 274 -2.08 -16.74 8.18
CA HIS A 274 -2.41 -17.98 8.88
C HIS A 274 -3.64 -17.82 9.77
N GLU A 275 -3.75 -16.69 10.49
CA GLU A 275 -4.89 -16.40 11.35
C GLU A 275 -6.20 -16.25 10.56
N VAL A 276 -6.17 -15.52 9.43
CA VAL A 276 -7.33 -15.36 8.54
C VAL A 276 -7.82 -16.72 8.01
N VAL A 277 -6.89 -17.59 7.65
CA VAL A 277 -7.19 -18.93 7.15
C VAL A 277 -7.83 -19.80 8.22
N VAL A 278 -7.23 -19.86 9.42
CA VAL A 278 -7.76 -20.65 10.54
C VAL A 278 -9.17 -20.18 10.90
N ARG A 279 -9.40 -18.86 10.97
CA ARG A 279 -10.73 -18.29 11.24
C ARG A 279 -11.74 -18.64 10.14
N SER A 280 -11.32 -18.64 8.88
CA SER A 280 -12.20 -18.97 7.75
C SER A 280 -12.59 -20.45 7.75
N ALA A 281 -11.63 -21.34 8.02
CA ALA A 281 -11.89 -22.77 8.17
C ALA A 281 -12.84 -23.08 9.34
N ALA A 282 -12.66 -22.40 10.48
CA ALA A 282 -13.56 -22.55 11.63
C ALA A 282 -14.99 -22.11 11.32
N LYS A 283 -15.18 -21.03 10.57
CA LYS A 283 -16.51 -20.58 10.12
C LYS A 283 -17.17 -21.56 9.16
N GLN A 284 -16.41 -22.17 8.25
CA GLN A 284 -16.93 -23.19 7.32
C GLN A 284 -17.31 -24.49 8.06
N ALA A 285 -16.52 -24.91 9.06
CA ALA A 285 -16.83 -26.08 9.87
C ALA A 285 -18.02 -25.87 10.82
N GLY A 286 -18.21 -24.66 11.36
CA GLY A 286 -19.32 -24.32 12.26
C GLY A 286 -20.65 -24.03 11.57
N GLY A 287 -20.64 -23.73 10.26
CA GLY A 287 -21.85 -23.43 9.47
C GLY A 287 -22.64 -24.65 8.99
N GLY A 288 -22.14 -25.87 9.18
CA GLY A 288 -22.76 -27.11 8.70
C GLY A 288 -23.81 -27.76 9.62
N GLY A 289 -24.11 -27.17 10.79
CA GLY A 289 -24.90 -27.81 11.84
C GLY A 289 -26.36 -27.36 12.01
N GLY A 290 -26.90 -26.52 11.13
CA GLY A 290 -28.21 -25.87 11.33
C GLY A 290 -29.27 -26.25 10.29
N GLY A 291 -29.59 -27.55 10.14
CA GLY A 291 -30.59 -27.99 9.17
C GLY A 291 -31.10 -29.39 9.44
N GLY A 292 -31.87 -29.59 10.51
CA GLY A 292 -32.44 -30.90 10.83
C GLY A 292 -33.32 -30.88 12.07
N GLY A 293 -34.45 -30.17 12.02
CA GLY A 293 -35.42 -30.16 13.11
C GLY A 293 -36.75 -29.58 12.66
N GLY A 294 -37.58 -30.40 12.00
CA GLY A 294 -38.92 -30.00 11.59
C GLY A 294 -39.58 -31.02 10.68
N GLY A 295 -40.01 -32.14 11.25
CA GLY A 295 -40.67 -33.21 10.50
C GLY A 295 -41.56 -34.09 11.38
N ARG A 296 -42.75 -33.54 11.68
CA ARG A 296 -44.04 -34.18 12.04
C ARG A 296 -44.11 -35.12 13.25
#